data_AF-A0A960PT01-F1
#
_entry.id   AF-A0A960PT01-F1
#
_cell.length_a   1.000
_cell.length_b   1.000
_cell.length_c   1.000
_cell.angle_alpha   90.00
_cell.angle_beta   90.00
_cell.angle_gamma   90.00
#
_symmetry.space_group_name_H-M   'P 1'
#
loop_
_entity.id
_entity.type
_entity.pdbx_description
1 polymer ?
#
loop_
_entity_poly.entity_id
_entity_poly.type
_entity_poly.pdbx_seq_one_letter_code
_entity_poly.pdbx_strand_id
1 'polypeptide(L)'
;SIVEDLRSAGHAMNGRAFVETAQMLLQWFAGDHDACLTALDAMWAVMPVGDPCATDRRLVELIRLTNMVEAGQLDRARAEYDAIEPHRTLDRSSCRRYVAELALTAGLAADLGLTDLTADLTARLEPFHGQLMVLSWGDCLLGSADGYLAALDALHTGRPHDAAFQRAIALEERLGDVTGAARTRRRWMRMQATDAAAIP
;
A
#
# COMPACT_ATOMS: atom_id res chain seq x y z
N SER A 1 13.70 25.37 1.42
CA SER A 1 13.63 24.08 0.69
C SER A 1 12.57 23.20 1.36
N ILE A 2 11.86 22.32 0.63
CA ILE A 2 10.90 21.35 1.24
C ILE A 2 11.55 20.61 2.42
N VAL A 3 12.84 20.29 2.31
CA VAL A 3 13.62 19.63 3.37
C VAL A 3 13.81 20.53 4.60
N GLU A 4 13.96 21.85 4.43
CA GLU A 4 14.04 22.81 5.56
C GLU A 4 12.68 23.02 6.23
N ASP A 5 11.61 23.10 5.44
CA ASP A 5 10.24 23.24 5.95
C ASP A 5 9.83 21.98 6.75
N LEU A 6 10.17 20.79 6.25
CA LEU A 6 9.96 19.52 6.96
C LEU A 6 10.82 19.40 8.23
N ARG A 7 12.07 19.89 8.23
CA ARG A 7 12.93 19.89 9.43
C ARG A 7 12.42 20.86 10.51
N SER A 8 11.93 22.03 10.09
CA SER A 8 11.33 23.04 10.98
C SER A 8 10.01 22.52 11.57
N ALA A 9 9.18 21.84 10.77
CA ALA A 9 7.94 21.22 11.24
C ALA A 9 8.20 19.99 12.14
N GLY A 10 9.22 19.18 11.84
CA GLY A 10 9.56 17.98 12.61
C GLY A 10 9.95 18.28 14.07
N HIS A 11 10.60 19.42 14.32
CA HIS A 11 10.92 19.89 15.69
C HIS A 11 9.69 20.37 16.46
N ALA A 12 8.67 20.88 15.78
CA ALA A 12 7.44 21.39 16.41
C ALA A 12 6.38 20.29 16.67
N MET A 13 6.52 19.09 16.10
CA MET A 13 5.44 18.10 16.01
C MET A 13 5.65 16.77 16.76
N ASN A 14 6.60 16.68 17.71
CA ASN A 14 6.78 15.48 18.57
C ASN A 14 6.81 14.15 17.79
N GLY A 15 7.46 14.10 16.63
CA GLY A 15 7.60 12.85 15.85
C GLY A 15 6.33 12.40 15.10
N ARG A 16 5.28 13.23 15.03
CA ARG A 16 4.17 13.03 14.10
C ARG A 16 4.59 13.57 12.74
N ALA A 17 4.69 12.69 11.75
CA ALA A 17 4.86 13.12 10.38
C ALA A 17 3.49 13.04 9.75
N PHE A 18 2.91 14.19 9.41
CA PHE A 18 1.75 14.20 8.55
C PHE A 18 2.16 13.60 7.20
N VAL A 19 1.87 12.31 7.03
CA VAL A 19 1.83 11.62 5.73
C VAL A 19 0.80 12.29 4.80
N GLU A 20 -0.01 13.18 5.37
CA GLU A 20 -0.96 14.07 4.73
C GLU A 20 -0.35 15.38 4.20
N THR A 21 0.91 15.40 3.75
CA THR A 21 1.24 16.50 2.83
C THR A 21 0.41 16.21 1.56
N ALA A 22 -0.67 16.96 1.39
CA ALA A 22 -1.58 16.81 0.25
C ALA A 22 -0.80 16.72 -1.08
N GLN A 23 0.35 17.40 -1.16
CA GLN A 23 1.28 17.32 -2.28
C GLN A 23 1.82 15.91 -2.58
N MET A 24 2.27 15.14 -1.58
CA MET A 24 2.75 13.78 -1.79
C MET A 24 1.61 12.86 -2.27
N LEU A 25 0.44 12.96 -1.64
CA LEU A 25 -0.75 12.20 -2.07
C LEU A 25 -1.13 12.60 -3.50
N LEU A 26 -1.11 13.89 -3.85
CA LEU A 26 -1.39 14.37 -5.20
C LEU A 26 -0.39 13.84 -6.22
N GLN A 27 0.91 13.81 -5.91
CA GLN A 27 1.93 13.22 -6.78
C GLN A 27 1.69 11.73 -7.00
N TRP A 28 1.39 11.00 -5.93
CA TRP A 28 1.05 9.59 -6.01
C TRP A 28 -0.18 9.35 -6.89
N PHE A 29 -1.28 10.07 -6.64
CA PHE A 29 -2.52 9.94 -7.40
C PHE A 29 -2.41 10.42 -8.86
N ALA A 30 -1.49 11.34 -9.14
CA ALA A 30 -1.15 11.77 -10.49
C ALA A 30 -0.25 10.78 -11.24
N GLY A 31 0.28 9.75 -10.56
CA GLY A 31 1.22 8.78 -11.14
C GLY A 31 2.66 9.28 -11.26
N ASP A 32 3.00 10.41 -10.62
CA ASP A 32 4.36 10.95 -10.55
C ASP A 32 5.13 10.26 -9.41
N HIS A 33 5.40 8.97 -9.60
CA HIS A 33 6.00 8.12 -8.58
C HIS A 33 7.43 8.56 -8.23
N ASP A 34 8.20 9.12 -9.16
CA ASP A 34 9.56 9.59 -8.89
C ASP A 34 9.58 10.84 -7.99
N ALA A 35 8.70 11.82 -8.26
CA ALA A 35 8.57 12.98 -7.39
C ALA A 35 8.02 12.59 -6.01
N CYS A 36 7.05 11.66 -5.98
CA CYS A 36 6.50 11.12 -4.74
C CYS A 36 7.58 10.41 -3.90
N LEU A 37 8.39 9.55 -4.52
CA LEU A 37 9.50 8.85 -3.86
C LEU A 37 10.55 9.84 -3.32
N THR A 38 10.87 10.90 -4.07
CA THR A 38 11.80 11.94 -3.61
C THR A 38 11.28 12.62 -2.33
N ALA A 39 9.99 12.95 -2.28
CA ALA A 39 9.37 13.54 -1.10
C ALA A 39 9.35 12.54 0.08
N LEU A 40 8.98 11.28 -0.18
CA LEU A 40 8.94 10.21 0.83
C LEU A 40 10.33 9.90 1.40
N ASP A 41 11.38 9.87 0.59
CA ASP A 41 12.76 9.66 1.04
C ASP A 41 13.24 10.81 1.93
N ALA A 42 12.89 12.05 1.58
CA ALA A 42 13.19 13.23 2.41
C ALA A 42 12.47 13.18 3.76
N MET A 43 11.20 12.79 3.77
CA MET A 43 10.43 12.59 5.01
C MET A 43 11.02 11.47 5.86
N TRP A 44 11.26 10.30 5.25
CA TRP A 44 11.79 9.12 5.93
C TRP A 44 13.15 9.38 6.59
N ALA A 45 14.04 10.13 5.92
CA ALA A 45 15.36 10.47 6.43
C ALA A 45 15.37 11.31 7.71
N VAL A 46 14.28 12.05 7.99
CA VAL A 46 14.16 12.89 9.19
C VAL A 46 13.24 12.28 10.26
N MET A 47 12.60 11.14 9.98
CA MET A 47 11.74 10.49 10.95
C MET A 47 12.55 9.78 12.02
N PRO A 48 12.13 9.87 13.30
CA PRO A 48 12.82 9.19 14.39
C PRO A 48 12.86 7.68 14.15
N VAL A 49 14.00 7.08 14.44
CA VAL A 49 14.16 5.62 14.53
C VAL A 49 13.74 5.24 15.95
N GLY A 50 12.51 4.74 16.10
CA GLY A 50 11.90 4.47 17.41
C GLY A 50 10.76 3.46 17.28
N ASP A 51 9.88 3.37 18.27
CA ASP A 51 8.72 2.46 18.21
C ASP A 51 7.88 2.72 16.94
N PRO A 52 7.78 1.74 16.01
CA PRO A 52 6.98 1.87 14.79
C PRO A 52 5.52 2.22 15.05
N CYS A 53 5.03 1.92 16.27
CA CYS A 53 3.67 2.17 16.70
C CYS A 53 3.45 3.62 17.15
N ALA A 54 4.52 4.27 17.64
CA ALA A 54 4.49 5.63 18.12
C ALA A 54 4.61 6.67 16.98
N THR A 55 5.05 6.25 15.79
CA THR A 55 5.45 7.16 14.70
C THR A 55 4.73 6.81 13.38
N ASP A 56 4.59 7.78 12.47
CA ASP A 56 4.03 7.56 11.13
C ASP A 56 5.01 6.84 10.17
N ARG A 57 6.15 6.39 10.69
CA ARG A 57 7.27 5.85 9.91
C ARG A 57 6.89 4.64 9.08
N ARG A 58 6.24 3.63 9.67
CA ARG A 58 5.86 2.41 8.95
C ARG A 58 4.89 2.70 7.81
N LEU A 59 3.92 3.60 8.04
CA LEU A 59 3.00 4.01 6.99
C LEU A 59 3.74 4.68 5.83
N VAL A 60 4.69 5.58 6.13
CA VAL A 60 5.57 6.18 5.10
C VAL A 60 6.38 5.12 4.37
N GLU A 61 6.97 4.17 5.09
CA GLU A 61 7.72 3.06 4.51
C GLU A 61 6.83 2.24 3.55
N LEU A 62 5.60 1.90 3.95
CA LEU A 62 4.65 1.16 3.12
C LEU A 62 4.22 1.93 1.86
N ILE A 63 3.94 3.24 1.97
CA ILE A 63 3.58 4.07 0.81
C ILE A 63 4.77 4.19 -0.14
N ARG A 64 5.98 4.32 0.40
CA ARG A 64 7.23 4.39 -0.35
C ARG A 64 7.51 3.08 -1.09
N LEU A 65 7.37 1.93 -0.43
CA LEU A 65 7.45 0.61 -1.07
C LEU A 65 6.39 0.46 -2.17
N THR A 66 5.17 0.96 -1.93
CA THR A 66 4.11 0.91 -2.95
C THR A 66 4.50 1.73 -4.18
N ASN A 67 5.00 2.96 -4.00
CA ASN A 67 5.47 3.78 -5.13
C ASN A 67 6.69 3.17 -5.83
N MET A 68 7.58 2.46 -5.13
CA MET A 68 8.66 1.70 -5.77
C MET A 68 8.12 0.60 -6.69
N VAL A 69 7.12 -0.18 -6.22
CA VAL A 69 6.44 -1.19 -7.04
C VAL A 69 5.77 -0.55 -8.26
N GLU A 70 5.11 0.60 -8.08
CA GLU A 70 4.44 1.30 -9.18
C GLU A 70 5.41 1.91 -10.20
N ALA A 71 6.60 2.31 -9.75
CA ALA A 71 7.71 2.71 -10.59
C ALA A 71 8.49 1.52 -11.22
N GLY A 72 8.08 0.28 -10.97
CA GLY A 72 8.73 -0.92 -11.50
C GLY A 72 10.02 -1.33 -10.77
N GLN A 73 10.34 -0.72 -9.63
CA GLN A 73 11.53 -1.01 -8.81
C GLN A 73 11.31 -2.24 -7.90
N LEU A 74 10.90 -3.37 -8.47
CA LEU A 74 10.44 -4.56 -7.73
C LEU A 74 11.53 -5.16 -6.81
N ASP A 75 12.76 -5.32 -7.30
CA ASP A 75 13.85 -5.93 -6.52
C ASP A 75 14.22 -5.07 -5.30
N ARG A 76 14.28 -3.75 -5.49
CA ARG A 76 14.53 -2.80 -4.39
C ARG A 76 13.39 -2.81 -3.38
N ALA A 77 12.15 -2.75 -3.86
CA ALA A 77 10.97 -2.83 -3.00
C ALA A 77 10.96 -4.13 -2.19
N ARG A 78 11.34 -5.25 -2.81
CA ARG A 78 11.45 -6.54 -2.12
C ARG A 78 12.49 -6.53 -1.01
N ALA A 79 13.72 -6.10 -1.32
CA ALA A 79 14.79 -6.05 -0.33
C ALA A 79 14.45 -5.16 0.87
N GLU A 80 13.79 -4.02 0.63
CA GLU A 80 13.37 -3.11 1.70
C GLU A 80 12.15 -3.63 2.48
N TYR A 81 11.21 -4.30 1.82
CA TYR A 81 10.10 -4.97 2.50
C TYR A 81 10.61 -6.04 3.48
N ASP A 82 11.54 -6.89 3.02
CA ASP A 82 12.14 -7.94 3.83
C ASP A 82 12.95 -7.39 5.02
N ALA A 83 13.48 -6.16 4.90
CA ALA A 83 14.22 -5.51 5.98
C ALA A 83 13.32 -4.99 7.11
N ILE A 84 12.08 -4.57 6.81
CA ILE A 84 11.16 -3.99 7.80
C ILE A 84 10.06 -4.96 8.27
N GLU A 85 9.81 -6.03 7.50
CA GLU A 85 8.85 -7.11 7.80
C GLU A 85 7.50 -6.60 8.37
N PRO A 86 6.79 -5.71 7.64
CA PRO A 86 5.72 -4.91 8.22
C PRO A 86 4.56 -5.77 8.73
N HIS A 87 4.33 -6.93 8.10
CA HIS A 87 3.32 -7.92 8.47
C HIS A 87 3.44 -8.41 9.92
N ARG A 88 4.67 -8.48 10.48
CA ARG A 88 4.92 -9.01 11.84
C ARG A 88 4.44 -8.10 12.95
N THR A 89 4.15 -6.83 12.65
CA THR A 89 3.85 -5.81 13.66
C THR A 89 2.52 -5.11 13.45
N LEU A 90 1.68 -5.62 12.53
CA LEU A 90 0.36 -5.07 12.23
C LEU A 90 -0.58 -5.02 13.46
N ASP A 91 -0.45 -5.97 14.38
CA ASP A 91 -1.17 -5.98 15.66
C ASP A 91 -0.84 -4.77 16.55
N ARG A 92 0.33 -4.18 16.35
CA ARG A 92 0.77 -3.00 17.08
C ARG A 92 0.40 -1.69 16.37
N SER A 93 -0.33 -1.74 15.25
CA SER A 93 -0.86 -0.54 14.57
C SER A 93 -1.90 0.16 15.44
N SER A 94 -1.88 1.49 15.43
CA SER A 94 -3.00 2.26 16.00
C SER A 94 -4.27 2.01 15.19
N CYS A 95 -5.44 2.12 15.84
CA CYS A 95 -6.74 1.97 15.17
C CYS A 95 -6.92 2.89 13.96
N ARG A 96 -6.26 4.06 13.93
CA ARG A 96 -6.32 5.02 12.83
C ARG A 96 -5.51 4.60 11.60
N ARG A 97 -4.48 3.75 11.78
CA ARG A 97 -3.54 3.36 10.72
C ARG A 97 -3.72 1.92 10.28
N TYR A 98 -4.26 1.06 11.15
CA TYR A 98 -4.34 -0.37 10.93
C TYR A 98 -4.93 -0.74 9.56
N VAL A 99 -6.07 -0.15 9.19
CA VAL A 99 -6.75 -0.43 7.92
C VAL A 99 -5.85 -0.09 6.73
N ALA A 100 -5.18 1.06 6.77
CA ALA A 100 -4.26 1.48 5.71
C ALA A 100 -3.02 0.60 5.62
N GLU A 101 -2.39 0.32 6.76
CA GLU A 101 -1.18 -0.49 6.81
C GLU A 101 -1.47 -1.94 6.40
N LEU A 102 -2.63 -2.48 6.78
CA LEU A 102 -3.11 -3.79 6.33
C LEU A 102 -3.30 -3.81 4.80
N ALA A 103 -4.00 -2.82 4.24
CA ALA A 103 -4.23 -2.74 2.80
C ALA A 103 -2.92 -2.63 2.01
N LEU A 104 -2.01 -1.74 2.43
CA LEU A 104 -0.71 -1.57 1.78
C LEU A 104 0.15 -2.84 1.91
N THR A 105 0.15 -3.49 3.08
CA THR A 105 0.88 -4.74 3.30
C THR A 105 0.35 -5.86 2.41
N ALA A 106 -0.97 -6.00 2.28
CA ALA A 106 -1.60 -6.98 1.39
C ALA A 106 -1.33 -6.70 -0.09
N GLY A 107 -1.43 -5.44 -0.51
CA GLY A 107 -1.09 -5.02 -1.86
C GLY A 107 0.36 -5.34 -2.22
N LEU A 108 1.30 -5.00 -1.32
CA LEU A 108 2.72 -5.30 -1.48
C LEU A 108 2.99 -6.80 -1.48
N ALA A 109 2.33 -7.59 -0.62
CA ALA A 109 2.47 -9.04 -0.62
C ALA A 109 2.05 -9.66 -1.95
N ALA A 110 0.90 -9.23 -2.49
CA ALA A 110 0.46 -9.65 -3.81
C ALA A 110 1.45 -9.23 -4.91
N ASP A 111 1.89 -7.97 -4.90
CA ASP A 111 2.71 -7.38 -5.95
C ASP A 111 4.17 -7.88 -5.94
N LEU A 112 4.68 -8.32 -4.78
CA LEU A 112 6.03 -8.86 -4.58
C LEU A 112 6.08 -10.40 -4.53
N GLY A 113 4.94 -11.08 -4.71
CA GLY A 113 4.86 -12.54 -4.73
C GLY A 113 5.11 -13.22 -3.39
N LEU A 114 4.68 -12.61 -2.28
CA LEU A 114 4.84 -13.13 -0.91
C LEU A 114 3.75 -14.17 -0.57
N THR A 115 3.85 -15.36 -1.16
CA THR A 115 2.85 -16.43 -1.05
C THR A 115 2.66 -16.93 0.39
N ASP A 116 3.70 -16.91 1.20
CA ASP A 116 3.71 -17.32 2.61
C ASP A 116 2.82 -16.44 3.50
N LEU A 117 2.58 -15.19 3.09
CA LEU A 117 1.75 -14.24 3.85
C LEU A 117 0.26 -14.30 3.49
N THR A 118 -0.10 -14.99 2.41
CA THR A 118 -1.47 -14.96 1.85
C THR A 118 -2.54 -15.39 2.86
N ALA A 119 -2.33 -16.49 3.58
CA ALA A 119 -3.31 -16.98 4.57
C ALA A 119 -3.56 -16.00 5.72
N ASP A 120 -2.50 -15.45 6.34
CA ASP A 120 -2.63 -14.50 7.46
C ASP A 120 -3.29 -13.19 7.01
N LEU A 121 -2.85 -12.64 5.87
CA LEU A 121 -3.38 -11.37 5.36
C LEU A 121 -4.83 -11.50 4.89
N THR A 122 -5.19 -12.62 4.26
CA THR A 122 -6.60 -12.92 3.91
C THR A 122 -7.47 -12.96 5.15
N ALA A 123 -7.07 -13.70 6.19
CA ALA A 123 -7.84 -13.79 7.43
C ALA A 123 -8.06 -12.43 8.10
N ARG A 124 -7.08 -11.52 8.02
CA ARG A 124 -7.18 -10.15 8.56
C ARG A 124 -8.01 -9.21 7.70
N LEU A 125 -8.05 -9.43 6.39
CA LEU A 125 -8.82 -8.62 5.43
C LEU A 125 -10.29 -9.04 5.32
N GLU A 126 -10.60 -10.31 5.55
CA GLU A 126 -11.95 -10.86 5.42
C GLU A 126 -13.04 -10.04 6.14
N PRO A 127 -12.82 -9.51 7.36
CA PRO A 127 -13.82 -8.66 8.04
C PRO A 127 -14.17 -7.37 7.28
N PHE A 128 -13.35 -6.94 6.32
CA PHE A 128 -13.54 -5.75 5.51
C PHE A 128 -14.13 -6.05 4.12
N HIS A 129 -14.54 -7.29 3.84
CA HIS A 129 -15.17 -7.66 2.58
C HIS A 129 -16.31 -6.70 2.19
N GLY A 130 -16.33 -6.28 0.92
CA GLY A 130 -17.29 -5.32 0.37
C GLY A 130 -17.07 -3.86 0.78
N GLN A 131 -15.97 -3.53 1.48
CA GLN A 131 -15.66 -2.18 1.94
C GLN A 131 -14.45 -1.57 1.19
N LEU A 132 -14.36 -0.23 1.23
CA LEU A 132 -13.16 0.50 0.83
C LEU A 132 -12.18 0.60 1.99
N MET A 133 -10.90 0.44 1.66
CA MET A 133 -9.80 0.64 2.59
C MET A 133 -9.37 2.11 2.54
N VAL A 134 -9.35 2.76 3.70
CA VAL A 134 -9.07 4.20 3.80
C VAL A 134 -7.85 4.47 4.67
N LEU A 135 -7.14 5.54 4.33
CA LEU A 135 -6.15 6.13 5.21
C LEU A 135 -6.83 7.06 6.22
N SER A 136 -6.55 6.86 7.51
CA SER A 136 -7.00 7.74 8.60
C SER A 136 -8.53 7.92 8.59
N TRP A 137 -9.03 9.14 8.72
CA TRP A 137 -10.45 9.50 8.68
C TRP A 137 -11.00 9.71 7.26
N GLY A 138 -10.35 9.11 6.24
CA GLY A 138 -10.77 9.22 4.84
C GLY A 138 -9.92 10.17 3.99
N ASP A 139 -8.71 10.48 4.42
CA ASP A 139 -7.80 11.40 3.70
C ASP A 139 -7.37 10.84 2.33
N CYS A 140 -7.48 9.52 2.14
CA CYS A 140 -7.13 8.83 0.90
C CYS A 140 -7.85 7.47 0.81
N LEU A 141 -8.35 7.13 -0.38
CA LEU A 141 -8.85 5.80 -0.71
C LEU A 141 -7.71 4.93 -1.25
N LEU A 142 -7.55 3.75 -0.66
CA LEU A 142 -6.49 2.80 -1.04
C LEU A 142 -7.03 1.71 -1.96
N GLY A 143 -8.30 1.73 -2.34
CA GLY A 143 -8.99 0.66 -3.05
C GLY A 143 -9.83 -0.22 -2.14
N SER A 144 -10.49 -1.21 -2.72
CA SER A 144 -11.40 -2.13 -2.03
C SER A 144 -10.68 -3.29 -1.35
N ALA A 145 -11.20 -3.74 -0.21
CA ALA A 145 -10.73 -4.97 0.44
C ALA A 145 -10.80 -6.17 -0.52
N ASP A 146 -11.87 -6.22 -1.33
CA ASP A 146 -12.11 -7.29 -2.31
C ASP A 146 -11.00 -7.37 -3.37
N GLY A 147 -10.46 -6.22 -3.79
CA GLY A 147 -9.33 -6.19 -4.73
C GLY A 147 -8.06 -6.77 -4.13
N TYR A 148 -7.84 -6.59 -2.82
CA TYR A 148 -6.73 -7.20 -2.10
C TYR A 148 -6.96 -8.69 -1.84
N LEU A 149 -8.16 -9.09 -1.44
CA LEU A 149 -8.53 -10.50 -1.25
C LEU A 149 -8.39 -11.29 -2.56
N ALA A 150 -8.91 -10.77 -3.67
CA ALA A 150 -8.77 -11.38 -4.99
C ALA A 150 -7.30 -11.55 -5.41
N ALA A 151 -6.47 -10.57 -5.04
CA ALA A 151 -5.04 -10.59 -5.33
C ALA A 151 -4.28 -11.63 -4.49
N LEU A 152 -4.56 -11.73 -3.19
CA LEU A 152 -3.95 -12.74 -2.33
C LEU A 152 -4.40 -14.15 -2.70
N ASP A 153 -5.67 -14.33 -3.04
CA ASP A 153 -6.22 -15.60 -3.52
C ASP A 153 -5.56 -16.03 -4.85
N ALA A 154 -5.45 -15.10 -5.81
CA ALA A 154 -4.77 -15.38 -7.07
C ALA A 154 -3.28 -15.70 -6.88
N LEU A 155 -2.61 -15.02 -5.94
CA LEU A 155 -1.23 -15.33 -5.58
C LEU A 155 -1.12 -16.73 -4.94
N HIS A 156 -2.08 -17.12 -4.11
CA HIS A 156 -2.11 -18.42 -3.45
C HIS A 156 -2.40 -19.57 -4.42
N THR A 157 -3.38 -19.41 -5.31
CA THR A 157 -3.84 -20.46 -6.23
C THR A 157 -3.06 -20.49 -7.55
N GLY A 158 -2.32 -19.41 -7.84
CA GLY A 158 -1.66 -19.19 -9.12
C GLY A 158 -2.62 -18.82 -10.25
N ARG A 159 -3.90 -18.56 -9.96
CA ARG A 159 -4.93 -18.27 -10.98
C ARG A 159 -5.74 -17.02 -10.64
N PRO A 160 -5.95 -16.09 -11.58
CA PRO A 160 -6.77 -14.91 -11.32
C PRO A 160 -8.25 -15.28 -11.13
N HIS A 161 -8.88 -14.71 -10.11
CA HIS A 161 -10.33 -14.82 -9.88
C HIS A 161 -11.05 -13.63 -10.53
N ASP A 162 -11.30 -13.71 -11.84
CA ASP A 162 -11.84 -12.62 -12.66
C ASP A 162 -13.07 -11.94 -12.06
N ALA A 163 -14.04 -12.74 -11.59
CA ALA A 163 -15.26 -12.20 -11.00
C ALA A 163 -15.01 -11.38 -9.72
N ALA A 164 -13.98 -11.73 -8.93
CA ALA A 164 -13.63 -10.99 -7.73
C ALA A 164 -12.99 -9.64 -8.07
N PHE A 165 -12.05 -9.62 -9.02
CA PHE A 165 -11.47 -8.38 -9.53
C PHE A 165 -12.51 -7.45 -10.16
N GLN A 166 -13.45 -8.00 -10.95
CA GLN A 166 -14.53 -7.20 -11.54
C GLN A 166 -15.42 -6.56 -10.47
N ARG A 167 -15.76 -7.28 -9.38
CA ARG A 167 -16.53 -6.72 -8.27
C ARG A 167 -15.78 -5.60 -7.54
N ALA A 168 -14.49 -5.82 -7.28
CA ALA A 168 -13.62 -4.82 -6.67
C ALA A 168 -13.58 -3.52 -7.49
N ILE A 169 -13.34 -3.65 -8.80
CA ILE A 169 -13.33 -2.51 -9.74
C ILE A 169 -14.69 -1.80 -9.76
N ALA A 170 -15.79 -2.55 -9.84
CA ALA A 170 -17.13 -1.96 -9.86
C ALA A 170 -17.46 -1.19 -8.56
N LEU A 171 -16.99 -1.68 -7.40
CA LEU A 171 -17.13 -0.98 -6.13
C LEU A 171 -16.33 0.32 -6.13
N GLU A 172 -15.07 0.28 -6.56
CA GLU A 172 -14.16 1.43 -6.63
C GLU A 172 -14.71 2.51 -7.56
N GLU A 173 -15.17 2.14 -8.76
CA GLU A 173 -15.75 3.07 -9.73
C GLU A 173 -17.06 3.71 -9.24
N ARG A 174 -17.94 2.92 -8.62
CA ARG A 174 -19.19 3.43 -8.06
C ARG A 174 -18.96 4.48 -6.97
N LEU A 175 -17.84 4.39 -6.27
CA LEU A 175 -17.46 5.31 -5.20
C LEU A 175 -16.50 6.42 -5.68
N GLY A 176 -16.17 6.47 -6.98
CA GLY A 176 -15.32 7.50 -7.57
C GLY A 176 -13.82 7.31 -7.34
N ASP A 177 -13.38 6.15 -6.84
CA ASP A 177 -11.96 5.84 -6.65
C ASP A 177 -11.30 5.40 -7.97
N VAL A 178 -11.09 6.36 -8.86
CA VAL A 178 -10.52 6.12 -10.20
C VAL A 178 -9.12 5.50 -10.11
N THR A 179 -8.30 5.97 -9.18
CA THR A 179 -6.93 5.45 -9.01
C THR A 179 -6.93 4.06 -8.38
N GLY A 180 -7.81 3.79 -7.41
CA GLY A 180 -8.06 2.43 -6.91
C GLY A 180 -8.41 1.47 -8.04
N ALA A 181 -9.42 1.81 -8.86
CA ALA A 181 -9.86 1.01 -10.00
C ALA A 181 -8.73 0.74 -11.01
N ALA A 182 -7.90 1.75 -11.30
CA ALA A 182 -6.74 1.59 -12.17
C ALA A 182 -5.69 0.63 -11.59
N ARG A 183 -5.38 0.74 -10.29
CA ARG A 183 -4.45 -0.16 -9.60
C ARG A 183 -4.96 -1.59 -9.57
N THR A 184 -6.24 -1.80 -9.27
CA THR A 184 -6.88 -3.12 -9.26
C THR A 184 -6.85 -3.77 -10.65
N ARG A 185 -7.13 -3.01 -11.71
CA ARG A 185 -6.98 -3.47 -13.11
C ARG A 185 -5.55 -3.88 -13.44
N ARG A 186 -4.57 -3.03 -13.12
CA ARG A 186 -3.16 -3.32 -13.38
C ARG A 186 -2.71 -4.60 -12.67
N ARG A 187 -3.14 -4.80 -11.42
CA ARG A 187 -2.84 -6.01 -10.67
C ARG A 187 -3.47 -7.25 -11.31
N TRP A 188 -4.74 -7.16 -11.70
CA TRP A 188 -5.43 -8.25 -12.38
C TRP A 188 -4.74 -8.65 -13.70
N MET A 189 -4.34 -7.66 -14.52
CA MET A 189 -3.61 -7.91 -15.78
C MET A 189 -2.26 -8.59 -15.54
N ARG A 190 -1.51 -8.18 -14.51
CA ARG A 190 -0.25 -8.84 -14.14
C ARG A 190 -0.46 -10.31 -13.76
N MET A 191 -1.50 -10.59 -12.98
CA MET A 191 -1.80 -11.96 -12.56
C MET A 191 -2.23 -12.86 -13.72
N GLN A 192 -2.99 -12.32 -14.69
CA GLN A 192 -3.32 -13.02 -15.93
C GLN A 192 -2.06 -13.32 -16.77
N ALA A 193 -1.11 -12.38 -16.86
CA ALA A 193 0.13 -12.59 -17.59
C ALA A 193 1.00 -13.69 -16.95
N THR A 194 1.04 -13.77 -15.62
CA THR A 194 1.73 -14.83 -14.89
C THR A 194 1.11 -16.21 -15.13
N ASP A 195 -0.23 -16.32 -15.13
CA ASP A 195 -0.95 -17.57 -15.42
C ASP A 195 -0.72 -18.02 -16.88
N ALA A 196 -0.77 -17.09 -17.83
CA ALA A 196 -0.49 -17.38 -19.24
C ALA A 196 0.94 -17.88 -19.49
N ALA A 197 1.93 -17.38 -18.73
CA ALA A 197 3.32 -17.85 -18.80
C ALA A 197 3.53 -19.22 -18.12
N ALA A 198 2.60 -19.69 -17.31
CA ALA A 198 2.65 -20.98 -16.62
C ALA A 198 2.05 -22.14 -17.46
N ILE A 199 1.49 -21.86 -18.64
CA ILE A 199 0.97 -22.86 -19.58
C ILE A 199 2.13 -23.33 -20.48
N PRO A 200 2.55 -24.61 -20.40
CA PRO A 200 3.69 -25.16 -21.16
C PRO A 200 3.46 -25.30 -22.67
#